data_AF-A0A1D1XQZ6-F1
#
_entry.id   AF-A0A1D1XQZ6-F1
#
_cell.length_a   1.000
_cell.length_b   1.000
_cell.length_c   1.000
_cell.angle_alpha   90.00
_cell.angle_beta   90.00
_cell.angle_gamma   90.00
#
_symmetry.space_group_name_H-M   'P 1'
#
loop_
_entity.id
_entity.type
_entity.pdbx_description
1 polymer ?
#
loop_
_entity_poly.entity_id
_entity_poly.type
_entity_poly.pdbx_seq_one_letter_code
_entity_poly.pdbx_strand_id
1 'polypeptide(L)'
;ETVPVRTVNRQCSSGLQAVADVVSAIKAGFYDIGIGAGLESMTVNPMSWEGSINPRAKMFTQAQDCLLPMGVTSENVAHRFGVTRQEQDQAAVESHRKAAAATAAGKFKDEIVPVTTKIVDPKTGEEKEVTISVDDGIRPETSLSGLAKLKPVFKKDGSTTAGNSSQVSDGAGAVLLMKRSVAQQKGLPILGVFRSFAAVGVDPAIMGIGPAVAIPAAVRSAGLELDDIDLFEINEAFASQFVYCCKKLELDPAKVNVNGGAIAIGHPLGA
;
A
#
# COMPACT_ATOMS: atom_id res chain seq x y z
N GLU A 1 27.40 -10.20 -15.21
CA GLU A 1 26.18 -10.93 -14.80
C GLU A 1 26.47 -11.77 -13.55
N THR A 2 26.58 -11.12 -12.38
CA THR A 2 26.94 -11.78 -11.11
C THR A 2 26.04 -11.39 -9.95
N VAL A 3 25.05 -10.51 -10.18
CA VAL A 3 24.14 -10.02 -9.15
C VAL A 3 22.95 -10.98 -9.02
N PRO A 4 22.74 -11.65 -7.87
CA PRO A 4 21.63 -12.57 -7.68
C PRO A 4 20.31 -11.80 -7.52
N VAL A 5 19.19 -12.45 -7.89
CA VAL A 5 17.84 -11.91 -7.77
C VAL A 5 16.94 -12.95 -7.10
N ARG A 6 16.04 -12.52 -6.22
CA ARG A 6 14.98 -13.35 -5.62
C ARG A 6 13.71 -12.53 -5.45
N THR A 7 12.58 -13.21 -5.32
CA THR A 7 11.30 -12.60 -4.96
C THR A 7 10.92 -12.96 -3.53
N VAL A 8 10.02 -12.18 -2.95
CA VAL A 8 9.40 -12.45 -1.64
C VAL A 8 7.91 -12.15 -1.75
N ASN A 9 7.08 -12.93 -1.06
CA ASN A 9 5.65 -12.69 -0.99
C ASN A 9 5.22 -12.63 0.47
N ARG A 10 4.76 -11.44 0.90
CA ARG A 10 3.98 -11.23 2.12
C ARG A 10 2.76 -10.36 1.79
N GLN A 11 2.04 -10.76 0.72
CA GLN A 11 0.85 -10.07 0.21
C GLN A 11 1.13 -8.56 -0.01
N CYS A 12 0.22 -7.68 0.40
CA CYS A 12 0.31 -6.22 0.26
C CYS A 12 1.56 -5.56 0.88
N SER A 13 2.38 -6.31 1.63
CA SER A 13 3.61 -5.80 2.26
C SER A 13 4.88 -6.28 1.58
N SER A 14 4.78 -6.92 0.40
CA SER A 14 5.93 -7.57 -0.25
C SER A 14 7.07 -6.61 -0.58
N GLY A 15 6.77 -5.40 -1.09
CA GLY A 15 7.79 -4.37 -1.36
C GLY A 15 8.52 -3.93 -0.09
N LEU A 16 7.79 -3.63 0.98
CA LEU A 16 8.38 -3.27 2.28
C LEU A 16 9.16 -4.44 2.91
N GLN A 17 8.67 -5.67 2.76
CA GLN A 17 9.38 -6.88 3.20
C GLN A 17 10.70 -7.07 2.45
N ALA A 18 10.74 -6.79 1.14
CA ALA A 18 11.96 -6.86 0.34
C ALA A 18 13.01 -5.87 0.86
N VAL A 19 12.60 -4.63 1.19
CA VAL A 19 13.47 -3.64 1.83
C VAL A 19 13.98 -4.14 3.18
N ALA A 20 13.09 -4.65 4.04
CA ALA A 20 13.45 -5.17 5.36
C ALA A 20 14.42 -6.35 5.30
N ASP A 21 14.25 -7.26 4.33
CA ASP A 21 15.16 -8.38 4.15
C ASP A 21 16.56 -7.92 3.71
N VAL A 22 16.65 -6.95 2.80
CA VAL A 22 17.93 -6.38 2.35
C VAL A 22 18.66 -5.73 3.50
N VAL A 23 17.96 -4.95 4.33
CA VAL A 23 18.55 -4.38 5.56
C VAL A 23 19.04 -5.48 6.50
N SER A 24 18.25 -6.54 6.68
CA SER A 24 18.60 -7.65 7.55
C SER A 24 19.86 -8.38 7.06
N ALA A 25 19.99 -8.60 5.76
CA ALA A 25 21.17 -9.21 5.16
C ALA A 25 22.42 -8.31 5.24
N ILE A 26 22.27 -6.98 5.07
CA ILE A 26 23.36 -6.03 5.31
C ILE A 26 23.80 -6.04 6.77
N LYS A 27 22.84 -6.03 7.71
CA LYS A 27 23.14 -6.12 9.15
C LYS A 27 23.80 -7.43 9.53
N ALA A 28 23.42 -8.54 8.88
CA ALA A 28 24.01 -9.86 9.08
C ALA A 28 25.40 -10.03 8.42
N GLY A 29 25.84 -9.06 7.63
CA GLY A 29 27.15 -9.10 6.96
C GLY A 29 27.19 -10.00 5.72
N PHE A 30 26.05 -10.34 5.12
CA PHE A 30 26.02 -11.15 3.89
C PHE A 30 26.49 -10.37 2.67
N TYR A 31 26.24 -9.06 2.65
CA TYR A 31 26.71 -8.13 1.64
C TYR A 31 26.59 -6.68 2.15
N ASP A 32 27.25 -5.74 1.49
CA ASP A 32 27.25 -4.34 1.91
C ASP A 32 26.22 -3.45 1.19
N ILE A 33 25.73 -3.89 0.03
CA ILE A 33 24.82 -3.14 -0.85
C ILE A 33 23.76 -4.10 -1.39
N GLY A 34 22.49 -3.67 -1.42
CA GLY A 34 21.40 -4.42 -2.03
C GLY A 34 20.23 -3.52 -2.44
N ILE A 35 19.34 -4.06 -3.27
CA ILE A 35 18.12 -3.38 -3.70
C ILE A 35 16.92 -4.14 -3.14
N GLY A 36 16.08 -3.44 -2.37
CA GLY A 36 14.74 -3.91 -2.04
C GLY A 36 13.76 -3.30 -3.04
N ALA A 37 12.97 -4.13 -3.71
CA ALA A 37 12.06 -3.66 -4.75
C ALA A 37 10.70 -4.37 -4.64
N GLY A 38 9.70 -3.71 -5.21
CA GLY A 38 8.35 -4.18 -5.39
C GLY A 38 7.90 -4.00 -6.84
N LEU A 39 7.03 -4.88 -7.28
CA LEU A 39 6.45 -4.86 -8.62
C LEU A 39 5.10 -5.55 -8.56
N GLU A 40 4.11 -4.98 -9.22
CA GLU A 40 2.89 -5.70 -9.58
C GLU A 40 2.38 -5.24 -10.94
N SER A 41 1.83 -6.18 -11.72
CA SER A 41 0.97 -5.85 -12.83
C SER A 41 -0.35 -6.59 -12.69
N MET A 42 -1.33 -5.93 -12.10
CA MET A 42 -2.67 -6.46 -11.89
C MET A 42 -3.48 -6.55 -13.19
N THR A 43 -3.07 -5.82 -14.24
CA THR A 43 -3.60 -5.99 -15.61
C THR A 43 -3.30 -7.39 -16.16
N VAL A 44 -2.12 -7.94 -15.85
CA VAL A 44 -1.67 -9.25 -16.36
C VAL A 44 -1.95 -10.37 -15.37
N ASN A 45 -1.88 -10.10 -14.07
CA ASN A 45 -2.05 -11.09 -13.00
C ASN A 45 -3.39 -10.92 -12.27
N PRO A 46 -4.44 -11.67 -12.63
CA PRO A 46 -5.72 -11.59 -11.93
C PRO A 46 -5.61 -12.15 -10.51
N MET A 47 -6.31 -11.52 -9.55
CA MET A 47 -6.46 -12.02 -8.18
C MET A 47 -7.48 -13.18 -8.13
N SER A 48 -7.11 -14.34 -8.65
CA SER A 48 -7.93 -15.56 -8.61
C SER A 48 -7.20 -16.72 -7.94
N TRP A 49 -7.96 -17.56 -7.24
CA TRP A 49 -7.45 -18.82 -6.71
C TRP A 49 -7.48 -19.90 -7.79
N GLU A 50 -6.38 -20.63 -7.94
CA GLU A 50 -6.31 -21.80 -8.82
C GLU A 50 -6.35 -23.11 -8.02
N GLY A 51 -7.02 -24.12 -8.58
CA GLY A 51 -7.14 -25.43 -7.96
C GLY A 51 -8.21 -25.51 -6.86
N SER A 52 -8.23 -26.65 -6.15
CA SER A 52 -9.22 -26.89 -5.10
C SER A 52 -8.73 -26.42 -3.73
N ILE A 53 -9.64 -25.85 -2.94
CA ILE A 53 -9.38 -25.54 -1.53
C ILE A 53 -9.39 -26.86 -0.74
N ASN A 54 -8.38 -27.06 0.11
CA ASN A 54 -8.31 -28.23 0.98
C ASN A 54 -9.58 -28.29 1.87
N PRO A 55 -10.39 -29.38 1.81
CA PRO A 55 -11.63 -29.49 2.58
C PRO A 55 -11.42 -29.35 4.09
N ARG A 56 -10.23 -29.67 4.61
CA ARG A 56 -9.87 -29.52 6.02
C ARG A 56 -9.80 -28.06 6.49
N ALA A 57 -9.74 -27.09 5.58
CA ALA A 57 -9.83 -25.67 5.95
C ALA A 57 -11.12 -25.35 6.73
N LYS A 58 -12.22 -26.07 6.45
CA LYS A 58 -13.50 -25.94 7.18
C LYS A 58 -13.44 -26.38 8.64
N MET A 59 -12.39 -27.11 9.02
CA MET A 59 -12.19 -27.55 10.42
C MET A 59 -11.54 -26.47 11.29
N PHE A 60 -10.97 -25.43 10.67
CA PHE A 60 -10.24 -24.37 11.36
C PHE A 60 -10.76 -23.01 10.89
N THR A 61 -11.52 -22.32 11.72
CA THR A 61 -12.13 -21.02 11.39
C THR A 61 -11.09 -20.02 10.85
N GLN A 62 -9.93 -19.91 11.49
CA GLN A 62 -8.86 -19.02 11.05
C GLN A 62 -8.31 -19.36 9.65
N ALA A 63 -8.22 -20.65 9.30
CA ALA A 63 -7.80 -21.07 7.97
C ALA A 63 -8.88 -20.77 6.92
N GLN A 64 -10.15 -20.93 7.28
CA GLN A 64 -11.28 -20.56 6.43
C GLN A 64 -11.35 -19.05 6.21
N ASP A 65 -11.07 -18.25 7.24
CA ASP A 65 -11.10 -16.78 7.16
C ASP A 65 -10.00 -16.22 6.26
N CYS A 66 -8.87 -16.94 6.08
CA CYS A 66 -7.87 -16.60 5.08
C CYS A 66 -8.38 -16.66 3.63
N LEU A 67 -9.55 -17.27 3.39
CA LEU A 67 -10.19 -17.37 2.07
C LEU A 67 -11.22 -16.25 1.84
N LEU A 68 -11.46 -15.38 2.83
CA LEU A 68 -12.38 -14.26 2.68
C LEU A 68 -11.84 -13.27 1.64
N PRO A 69 -12.69 -12.77 0.72
CA PRO A 69 -12.32 -11.65 -0.12
C PRO A 69 -11.87 -10.47 0.74
N MET A 70 -10.80 -9.78 0.35
CA MET A 70 -10.28 -8.64 1.13
C MET A 70 -11.35 -7.59 1.39
N GLY A 71 -12.22 -7.31 0.41
CA GLY A 71 -13.35 -6.41 0.59
C GLY A 71 -14.40 -6.87 1.62
N VAL A 72 -14.54 -8.16 1.88
CA VAL A 72 -15.39 -8.66 2.98
C VAL A 72 -14.75 -8.35 4.32
N THR A 73 -13.42 -8.43 4.44
CA THR A 73 -12.70 -8.04 5.66
C THR A 73 -12.80 -6.53 5.92
N SER A 74 -12.84 -5.72 4.85
CA SER A 74 -13.15 -4.27 4.92
C SER A 74 -14.54 -4.04 5.56
N GLU A 75 -15.57 -4.74 5.10
CA GLU A 75 -16.90 -4.64 5.71
C GLU A 75 -16.91 -5.11 7.17
N ASN A 76 -16.15 -6.15 7.50
CA ASN A 76 -16.05 -6.65 8.87
C ASN A 76 -15.39 -5.63 9.80
N VAL A 77 -14.33 -4.96 9.35
CA VAL A 77 -13.68 -3.86 10.09
C VAL A 77 -14.63 -2.69 10.27
N ALA A 78 -15.28 -2.24 9.19
CA ALA A 78 -16.23 -1.13 9.24
C ALA A 78 -17.37 -1.40 10.23
N HIS A 79 -17.98 -2.58 10.15
CA HIS A 79 -19.08 -2.98 11.03
C HIS A 79 -18.61 -3.16 12.48
N ARG A 80 -17.50 -3.87 12.72
CA ARG A 80 -17.04 -4.22 14.07
C ARG A 80 -16.57 -3.00 14.87
N PHE A 81 -16.00 -2.00 14.19
CA PHE A 81 -15.42 -0.83 14.83
C PHE A 81 -16.19 0.48 14.55
N GLY A 82 -17.36 0.39 13.90
CA GLY A 82 -18.26 1.52 13.68
C GLY A 82 -17.70 2.59 12.74
N VAL A 83 -16.92 2.21 11.72
CA VAL A 83 -16.42 3.16 10.72
C VAL A 83 -17.51 3.43 9.70
N THR A 84 -18.10 4.61 9.75
CA THR A 84 -19.29 4.93 8.97
C THR A 84 -18.98 5.08 7.48
N ARG A 85 -19.99 4.92 6.63
CA ARG A 85 -19.87 5.18 5.18
C ARG A 85 -19.38 6.60 4.89
N GLN A 86 -19.86 7.59 5.64
CA GLN A 86 -19.44 8.98 5.47
C GLN A 86 -17.95 9.18 5.78
N GLU A 87 -17.43 8.52 6.82
CA GLU A 87 -16.01 8.59 7.16
C GLU A 87 -15.13 7.91 6.12
N GLN A 88 -15.59 6.78 5.58
CA GLN A 88 -14.91 6.09 4.49
C GLN A 88 -14.83 6.96 3.24
N ASP A 89 -15.95 7.55 2.84
CA ASP A 89 -16.00 8.43 1.67
C ASP A 89 -15.22 9.74 1.90
N GLN A 90 -15.21 10.29 3.11
CA GLN A 90 -14.42 11.47 3.43
C GLN A 90 -12.91 11.20 3.32
N ALA A 91 -12.43 10.04 3.78
CA ALA A 91 -11.03 9.65 3.61
C ALA A 91 -10.64 9.57 2.13
N ALA A 92 -11.52 9.04 1.28
CA ALA A 92 -11.30 8.99 -0.16
C ALA A 92 -11.24 10.39 -0.80
N VAL A 93 -12.15 11.30 -0.43
CA VAL A 93 -12.12 12.71 -0.87
C VAL A 93 -10.78 13.35 -0.50
N GLU A 94 -10.33 13.19 0.75
CA GLU A 94 -9.07 13.76 1.21
C GLU A 94 -7.86 13.16 0.50
N SER A 95 -7.85 11.85 0.24
CA SER A 95 -6.80 11.18 -0.50
C SER A 95 -6.65 11.78 -1.91
N HIS A 96 -7.75 11.88 -2.66
CA HIS A 96 -7.75 12.49 -4.00
C HIS A 96 -7.38 13.97 -3.98
N ARG A 97 -7.87 14.73 -3.00
CA ARG A 97 -7.56 16.16 -2.84
C ARG A 97 -6.07 16.38 -2.59
N LYS A 98 -5.47 15.62 -1.67
CA LYS A 98 -4.04 15.69 -1.35
C LYS A 98 -3.18 15.26 -2.55
N ALA A 99 -3.54 14.16 -3.22
CA ALA A 99 -2.84 13.68 -4.42
C ALA A 99 -2.86 14.71 -5.54
N ALA A 100 -4.04 15.26 -5.87
CA ALA A 100 -4.15 16.30 -6.90
C ALA A 100 -3.30 17.54 -6.58
N ALA A 101 -3.29 17.98 -5.32
CA ALA A 101 -2.48 19.10 -4.88
C ALA A 101 -0.96 18.80 -4.96
N ALA A 102 -0.54 17.60 -4.57
CA ALA A 102 0.86 17.17 -4.63
C ALA A 102 1.37 17.06 -6.07
N THR A 103 0.56 16.48 -6.97
CA THR A 103 0.88 16.41 -8.41
C THR A 103 0.97 17.82 -9.02
N ALA A 104 0.01 18.70 -8.74
CA ALA A 104 0.03 20.07 -9.24
C ALA A 104 1.23 20.89 -8.71
N ALA A 105 1.64 20.64 -7.46
CA ALA A 105 2.83 21.25 -6.87
C ALA A 105 4.16 20.59 -7.32
N GLY A 106 4.10 19.52 -8.11
CA GLY A 106 5.28 18.81 -8.62
C GLY A 106 6.04 18.00 -7.56
N LYS A 107 5.41 17.64 -6.43
CA LYS A 107 6.07 16.94 -5.32
C LYS A 107 6.53 15.53 -5.67
N PHE A 108 5.84 14.86 -6.60
CA PHE A 108 6.19 13.51 -7.04
C PHE A 108 7.33 13.48 -8.07
N LYS A 109 7.79 14.63 -8.58
CA LYS A 109 8.82 14.67 -9.63
C LYS A 109 10.16 14.08 -9.20
N ASP A 110 10.48 14.15 -7.91
CA ASP A 110 11.75 13.65 -7.39
C ASP A 110 11.75 12.12 -7.23
N GLU A 111 10.58 11.49 -7.11
CA GLU A 111 10.42 10.05 -6.87
C GLU A 111 9.92 9.26 -8.08
N ILE A 112 9.19 9.88 -9.01
CA ILE A 112 8.73 9.23 -10.25
C ILE A 112 9.86 9.19 -11.28
N VAL A 113 10.17 7.97 -11.76
CA VAL A 113 10.98 7.75 -12.96
C VAL A 113 10.03 7.59 -14.16
N PRO A 114 10.03 8.52 -15.15
CA PRO A 114 9.15 8.40 -16.31
C PRO A 114 9.40 7.12 -17.11
N VAL A 115 8.33 6.45 -17.53
CA VAL A 115 8.39 5.19 -18.29
C VAL A 115 7.89 5.43 -19.71
N THR A 116 8.78 5.28 -20.68
CA THR A 116 8.38 5.22 -22.10
C THR A 116 7.92 3.80 -22.44
N THR A 117 6.68 3.68 -22.87
CA THR A 117 6.01 2.42 -23.17
C THR A 117 5.00 2.62 -24.30
N LYS A 118 4.19 1.60 -24.58
CA LYS A 118 3.12 1.64 -25.58
C LYS A 118 1.76 1.45 -24.91
N ILE A 119 0.77 2.19 -25.39
CA ILE A 119 -0.65 1.93 -25.11
C ILE A 119 -1.30 1.46 -26.41
N VAL A 120 -2.09 0.40 -26.31
CA VAL A 120 -2.92 -0.09 -27.41
C VAL A 120 -4.30 0.53 -27.27
N ASP A 121 -4.77 1.25 -28.29
CA ASP A 121 -6.15 1.74 -28.31
C ASP A 121 -7.10 0.53 -28.35
N PRO A 122 -7.98 0.33 -27.35
CA PRO A 122 -8.83 -0.85 -27.28
C PRO A 122 -9.92 -0.90 -28.36
N LYS A 123 -10.19 0.20 -29.07
CA LYS A 123 -11.17 0.28 -30.16
C LYS A 123 -10.51 0.05 -31.53
N THR A 124 -9.31 0.59 -31.76
CA THR A 124 -8.65 0.52 -33.08
C THR A 124 -7.56 -0.53 -33.16
N GLY A 125 -7.01 -0.97 -32.02
CA GLY A 125 -5.83 -1.84 -31.97
C GLY A 125 -4.52 -1.13 -32.29
N GLU A 126 -4.53 0.19 -32.48
CA GLU A 126 -3.33 0.97 -32.80
C GLU A 126 -2.41 1.10 -31.58
N GLU A 127 -1.12 0.83 -31.78
CA GLU A 127 -0.09 1.04 -30.76
C GLU A 127 0.43 2.48 -30.83
N LYS A 128 0.39 3.19 -29.70
CA LYS A 128 0.97 4.52 -29.56
C LYS A 128 2.05 4.51 -28.49
N GLU A 129 3.23 5.01 -28.85
CA GLU A 129 4.28 5.29 -27.87
C GLU A 129 3.87 6.46 -26.96
N VAL A 130 4.03 6.27 -25.66
CA VAL A 130 3.70 7.24 -24.62
C VAL A 130 4.80 7.24 -23.57
N THR A 131 5.01 8.38 -22.92
CA THR A 131 5.83 8.47 -21.71
C THR A 131 4.91 8.77 -20.52
N ILE A 132 4.80 7.83 -19.60
CA ILE A 132 4.02 7.97 -18.38
C ILE A 132 4.91 8.60 -17.31
N SER A 133 4.49 9.73 -16.74
CA SER A 133 5.24 10.52 -15.76
C SER A 133 4.41 11.06 -14.59
N VAL A 134 3.13 10.65 -14.52
CA VAL A 134 2.17 11.04 -13.49
C VAL A 134 1.23 9.87 -13.20
N ASP A 135 0.71 9.81 -11.98
CA ASP A 135 -0.33 8.84 -11.62
C ASP A 135 -1.65 9.19 -12.30
N ASP A 136 -2.23 8.24 -13.04
CA ASP A 136 -3.45 8.44 -13.83
C ASP A 136 -4.74 8.13 -13.06
N GLY A 137 -4.63 7.61 -11.83
CA GLY A 137 -5.74 7.26 -10.94
C GLY A 137 -6.39 8.45 -10.23
N ILE A 138 -5.74 9.61 -10.23
CA ILE A 138 -6.21 10.78 -9.46
C ILE A 138 -7.49 11.35 -10.08
N ARG A 139 -8.50 11.62 -9.25
CA ARG A 139 -9.81 12.21 -9.61
C ARG A 139 -10.07 13.46 -8.76
N PRO A 140 -9.58 14.65 -9.15
CA PRO A 140 -9.70 15.88 -8.34
C PRO A 140 -11.14 16.31 -8.03
N GLU A 141 -12.10 15.87 -8.84
CA GLU A 141 -13.54 16.12 -8.72
C GLU A 141 -14.27 15.23 -7.70
N THR A 142 -13.55 14.29 -7.08
CA THR A 142 -14.11 13.39 -6.07
C THR A 142 -14.77 14.18 -4.94
N SER A 143 -16.02 13.85 -4.64
CA SER A 143 -16.83 14.54 -3.64
C SER A 143 -17.71 13.55 -2.88
N LEU A 144 -18.09 13.89 -1.64
CA LEU A 144 -19.00 13.06 -0.84
C LEU A 144 -20.30 12.73 -1.57
N SER A 145 -20.88 13.70 -2.29
CA SER A 145 -22.13 13.51 -3.03
C SER A 145 -21.94 12.61 -4.26
N GLY A 146 -20.77 12.62 -4.88
CA GLY A 146 -20.38 11.69 -5.94
C GLY A 146 -20.20 10.27 -5.38
N LEU A 147 -19.41 10.13 -4.32
CA LEU A 147 -19.11 8.84 -3.68
C LEU A 147 -20.36 8.18 -3.09
N ALA A 148 -21.28 8.96 -2.50
CA ALA A 148 -22.52 8.42 -1.93
C ALA A 148 -23.42 7.72 -2.96
N LYS A 149 -23.27 8.01 -4.25
CA LYS A 149 -24.01 7.34 -5.34
C LYS A 149 -23.44 5.96 -5.68
N LEU A 150 -22.22 5.66 -5.26
CA LEU A 150 -21.57 4.39 -5.56
C LEU A 150 -22.21 3.26 -4.75
N LYS A 151 -22.48 2.16 -5.45
CA LYS A 151 -23.04 0.94 -4.87
C LYS A 151 -21.96 0.17 -4.12
N PRO A 152 -22.30 -0.49 -2.99
CA PRO A 152 -21.41 -1.44 -2.34
C PRO A 152 -20.99 -2.57 -3.28
N VAL A 153 -19.74 -3.03 -3.15
CA VAL A 153 -19.17 -4.07 -4.05
C VAL A 153 -19.29 -5.48 -3.44
N PHE A 154 -19.07 -5.63 -2.13
CA PHE A 154 -18.85 -6.94 -1.52
C PHE A 154 -20.04 -7.49 -0.72
N LYS A 155 -20.91 -6.61 -0.20
CA LYS A 155 -22.16 -6.97 0.50
C LYS A 155 -23.27 -6.03 0.07
N LYS A 156 -24.51 -6.52 -0.03
CA LYS A 156 -25.67 -5.74 -0.51
C LYS A 156 -25.93 -4.49 0.35
N ASP A 157 -25.75 -4.61 1.65
CA ASP A 157 -25.87 -3.59 2.68
C ASP A 157 -24.50 -3.07 3.18
N GLY A 158 -23.46 -3.30 2.38
CA GLY A 158 -22.10 -2.91 2.68
C GLY A 158 -21.85 -1.40 2.59
N SER A 159 -20.66 -1.00 3.04
CA SER A 159 -20.16 0.37 3.01
C SER A 159 -18.95 0.53 2.09
N THR A 160 -18.30 -0.58 1.73
CA THR A 160 -17.13 -0.60 0.85
C THR A 160 -17.57 -0.49 -0.61
N THR A 161 -17.06 0.52 -1.30
CA THR A 161 -17.32 0.83 -2.70
C THR A 161 -16.01 0.97 -3.46
N ALA A 162 -16.07 0.98 -4.79
CA ALA A 162 -14.89 1.25 -5.62
C ALA A 162 -14.25 2.63 -5.32
N GLY A 163 -15.03 3.61 -4.87
CA GLY A 163 -14.52 4.97 -4.60
C GLY A 163 -13.91 5.16 -3.21
N ASN A 164 -14.07 4.19 -2.29
CA ASN A 164 -13.44 4.21 -0.96
C ASN A 164 -12.54 2.98 -0.72
N SER A 165 -12.10 2.36 -1.81
CA SER A 165 -11.12 1.28 -1.87
C SER A 165 -9.94 1.71 -2.73
N SER A 166 -8.77 1.12 -2.52
CA SER A 166 -7.63 1.36 -3.41
C SER A 166 -7.94 0.92 -4.84
N GLN A 167 -7.37 1.63 -5.81
CA GLN A 167 -7.49 1.25 -7.21
C GLN A 167 -6.62 0.02 -7.50
N VAL A 168 -7.12 -0.85 -8.37
CA VAL A 168 -6.31 -1.91 -8.99
C VAL A 168 -5.37 -1.24 -9.99
N SER A 169 -4.07 -1.44 -9.81
CA SER A 169 -3.05 -0.64 -10.51
C SER A 169 -1.83 -1.48 -10.88
N ASP A 170 -1.08 -1.00 -11.87
CA ASP A 170 0.21 -1.54 -12.27
C ASP A 170 1.32 -0.57 -11.80
N GLY A 171 2.43 -1.09 -11.30
CA GLY A 171 3.52 -0.24 -10.82
C GLY A 171 4.72 -1.00 -10.26
N ALA A 172 5.82 -0.27 -10.07
CA ALA A 172 7.05 -0.78 -9.48
C ALA A 172 7.73 0.29 -8.62
N GLY A 173 8.38 -0.14 -7.54
CA GLY A 173 9.17 0.69 -6.64
C GLY A 173 10.50 0.01 -6.31
N ALA A 174 11.58 0.78 -6.14
CA ALA A 174 12.88 0.22 -5.78
C ALA A 174 13.66 1.15 -4.86
N VAL A 175 14.32 0.57 -3.86
CA VAL A 175 15.15 1.26 -2.87
C VAL A 175 16.54 0.65 -2.87
N LEU A 176 17.55 1.48 -3.15
CA LEU A 176 18.95 1.10 -2.99
C LEU A 176 19.38 1.32 -1.54
N LEU A 177 19.84 0.24 -0.89
CA LEU A 177 20.29 0.26 0.49
C LEU A 177 21.76 -0.17 0.57
N MET A 178 22.48 0.42 1.51
CA MET A 178 23.86 0.02 1.79
C MET A 178 24.27 0.34 3.21
N LYS A 179 25.34 -0.31 3.68
CA LYS A 179 26.00 0.03 4.93
C LYS A 179 26.46 1.49 4.91
N ARG A 180 26.23 2.23 6.00
CA ARG A 180 26.56 3.68 6.11
C ARG A 180 28.01 3.98 5.72
N SER A 181 28.97 3.18 6.20
CA SER A 181 30.39 3.38 5.90
C SER A 181 30.69 3.28 4.41
N VAL A 182 29.97 2.41 3.68
CA VAL A 182 30.12 2.24 2.23
C VAL A 182 29.52 3.41 1.46
N ALA A 183 28.36 3.92 1.89
CA ALA A 183 27.80 5.16 1.33
C ALA A 183 28.78 6.34 1.50
N GLN A 184 29.35 6.51 2.70
CA GLN A 184 30.32 7.56 3.00
C GLN A 184 31.60 7.43 2.18
N GLN A 185 32.17 6.22 2.07
CA GLN A 185 33.34 5.96 1.24
C GLN A 185 33.10 6.30 -0.23
N LYS A 186 31.89 6.07 -0.73
CA LYS A 186 31.49 6.37 -2.12
C LYS A 186 31.05 7.82 -2.34
N GLY A 187 30.97 8.63 -1.29
CA GLY A 187 30.50 10.02 -1.37
C GLY A 187 29.01 10.15 -1.74
N LEU A 188 28.19 9.15 -1.43
CA LEU A 188 26.76 9.17 -1.77
C LEU A 188 25.95 9.88 -0.68
N PRO A 189 25.02 10.79 -1.04
CA PRO A 189 24.11 11.39 -0.08
C PRO A 189 23.18 10.32 0.51
N ILE A 190 22.82 10.49 1.79
CA ILE A 190 21.96 9.56 2.50
C ILE A 190 20.56 10.17 2.59
N LEU A 191 19.61 9.60 1.82
CA LEU A 191 18.21 10.04 1.83
C LEU A 191 17.49 9.70 3.14
N GLY A 192 17.76 8.52 3.71
CA GLY A 192 17.09 8.04 4.91
C GLY A 192 17.88 6.95 5.64
N VAL A 193 17.41 6.60 6.83
CA VAL A 193 18.03 5.57 7.67
C VAL A 193 16.97 4.60 8.15
N PHE A 194 17.10 3.34 7.76
CA PHE A 194 16.21 2.29 8.25
C PHE A 194 16.48 1.99 9.73
N ARG A 195 15.47 2.17 10.58
CA ARG A 195 15.60 1.99 12.04
C ARG A 195 15.07 0.65 12.52
N SER A 196 13.81 0.36 12.22
CA SER A 196 13.11 -0.82 12.71
C SER A 196 12.09 -1.31 11.67
N PHE A 197 11.65 -2.56 11.86
CA PHE A 197 10.59 -3.18 11.08
C PHE A 197 9.87 -4.17 11.98
N ALA A 198 8.55 -4.26 11.83
CA ALA A 198 7.73 -5.22 12.53
C ALA A 198 6.73 -5.86 11.56
N ALA A 199 6.64 -7.19 11.61
CA ALA A 199 5.58 -7.95 10.97
C ALA A 199 4.86 -8.73 12.06
N VAL A 200 3.55 -8.52 12.19
CA VAL A 200 2.71 -9.11 13.24
C VAL A 200 1.52 -9.82 12.62
N GLY A 201 1.07 -10.91 13.25
CA GLY A 201 -0.15 -11.61 12.87
C GLY A 201 -1.37 -10.97 13.53
N VAL A 202 -2.46 -10.86 12.79
CA VAL A 202 -3.78 -10.44 13.27
C VAL A 202 -4.85 -11.41 12.76
N ASP A 203 -6.07 -11.28 13.27
CA ASP A 203 -7.22 -12.07 12.81
C ASP A 203 -7.46 -11.86 11.30
N PRO A 204 -7.41 -12.92 10.46
CA PRO A 204 -7.65 -12.81 9.02
C PRO A 204 -8.99 -12.18 8.66
N ALA A 205 -10.04 -12.38 9.47
CA ALA A 205 -11.36 -11.84 9.21
C ALA A 205 -11.45 -10.31 9.28
N ILE A 206 -10.44 -9.68 9.90
CA ILE A 206 -10.31 -8.22 10.06
C ILE A 206 -8.87 -7.77 9.78
N MET A 207 -8.20 -8.39 8.80
CA MET A 207 -6.77 -8.17 8.49
C MET A 207 -6.35 -6.70 8.41
N GLY A 208 -7.27 -5.81 8.03
CA GLY A 208 -7.05 -4.36 7.94
C GLY A 208 -6.62 -3.70 9.25
N ILE A 209 -6.78 -4.34 10.43
CA ILE A 209 -6.26 -3.80 11.69
C ILE A 209 -4.73 -3.89 11.83
N GLY A 210 -4.04 -4.53 10.88
CA GLY A 210 -2.60 -4.78 10.91
C GLY A 210 -1.76 -3.55 11.30
N PRO A 211 -1.92 -2.37 10.67
CA PRO A 211 -1.17 -1.17 11.02
C PRO A 211 -1.34 -0.73 12.47
N ALA A 212 -2.55 -0.86 13.04
CA ALA A 212 -2.83 -0.53 14.45
C ALA A 212 -2.04 -1.39 15.45
N VAL A 213 -1.51 -2.54 15.02
CA VAL A 213 -0.66 -3.42 15.85
C VAL A 213 0.83 -3.28 15.46
N ALA A 214 1.11 -3.20 14.16
CA ALA A 214 2.47 -3.18 13.62
C ALA A 214 3.19 -1.84 13.89
N ILE A 215 2.50 -0.70 13.76
CA ILE A 215 3.10 0.62 13.95
C ILE A 215 3.64 0.76 15.39
N PRO A 216 2.86 0.52 16.46
CA PRO A 216 3.40 0.56 17.82
C PRO A 216 4.58 -0.40 18.05
N ALA A 217 4.56 -1.58 17.42
CA ALA A 217 5.67 -2.54 17.55
C ALA A 217 6.96 -2.04 16.88
N ALA A 218 6.87 -1.45 15.68
CA ALA A 218 8.01 -0.89 14.96
C ALA A 218 8.56 0.36 15.66
N VAL A 219 7.68 1.26 16.11
CA VAL A 219 8.02 2.50 16.82
C VAL A 219 8.74 2.19 18.14
N ARG A 220 8.19 1.29 18.97
CA ARG A 220 8.89 0.83 20.19
C ARG A 220 10.24 0.18 19.89
N SER A 221 10.33 -0.62 18.83
CA SER A 221 11.60 -1.25 18.43
C SER A 221 12.65 -0.24 17.95
N ALA A 222 12.23 0.97 17.54
CA ALA A 222 13.12 2.09 17.26
C ALA A 222 13.51 2.89 18.51
N GLY A 223 12.92 2.58 19.68
CA GLY A 223 13.11 3.34 20.91
C GLY A 223 12.41 4.70 20.87
N LEU A 224 11.28 4.79 20.17
CA LEU A 224 10.47 6.00 19.98
C LEU A 224 9.06 5.78 20.53
N GLU A 225 8.33 6.88 20.69
CA GLU A 225 6.89 6.93 20.91
C GLU A 225 6.14 7.36 19.64
N LEU A 226 4.82 7.18 19.58
CA LEU A 226 4.03 7.57 18.39
C LEU A 226 4.11 9.07 18.08
N ASP A 227 4.22 9.90 19.12
CA ASP A 227 4.31 11.36 18.99
C ASP A 227 5.63 11.83 18.37
N ASP A 228 6.68 11.00 18.43
CA ASP A 228 7.98 11.28 17.82
C ASP A 228 7.96 11.10 16.29
N ILE A 229 6.87 10.57 15.73
CA ILE A 229 6.75 10.33 14.30
C ILE A 229 6.16 11.56 13.61
N ASP A 230 6.94 12.13 12.70
CA ASP A 230 6.56 13.34 11.96
C ASP A 230 5.67 13.04 10.75
N LEU A 231 5.80 11.84 10.19
CA LEU A 231 5.13 11.47 8.96
C LEU A 231 4.80 9.98 8.93
N PHE A 232 3.59 9.66 8.49
CA PHE A 232 3.12 8.30 8.29
C PHE A 232 2.65 8.10 6.85
N GLU A 233 3.15 7.04 6.23
CA GLU A 233 2.56 6.45 5.02
C GLU A 233 1.85 5.16 5.44
N ILE A 234 0.51 5.21 5.49
CA ILE A 234 -0.36 4.08 5.85
C ILE A 234 -1.20 3.73 4.62
N ASN A 235 -0.98 2.54 4.07
CA ASN A 235 -1.69 2.10 2.88
C ASN A 235 -3.22 2.19 3.02
N GLU A 236 -3.87 2.73 2.00
CA GLU A 236 -5.32 2.94 1.93
C GLU A 236 -6.02 1.82 1.15
N ALA A 237 -5.69 0.55 1.44
CA ALA A 237 -6.31 -0.60 0.74
C ALA A 237 -7.86 -0.50 0.75
N PHE A 238 -8.40 -0.14 1.91
CA PHE A 238 -9.79 0.28 2.08
C PHE A 238 -9.86 1.44 3.08
N ALA A 239 -10.77 2.38 2.87
CA ALA A 239 -10.96 3.50 3.79
C ALA A 239 -11.44 3.03 5.18
N SER A 240 -12.20 1.92 5.24
CA SER A 240 -12.67 1.31 6.49
C SER A 240 -11.52 1.03 7.47
N GLN A 241 -10.48 0.34 7.01
CA GLN A 241 -9.32 -0.02 7.81
C GLN A 241 -8.38 1.16 8.05
N PHE A 242 -8.23 2.04 7.07
CA PHE A 242 -7.38 3.21 7.17
C PHE A 242 -7.88 4.15 8.27
N VAL A 243 -9.18 4.47 8.23
CA VAL A 243 -9.83 5.32 9.24
C VAL A 243 -9.77 4.66 10.61
N TYR A 244 -10.04 3.34 10.70
CA TYR A 244 -9.90 2.60 11.95
C TYR A 244 -8.49 2.73 12.53
N CYS A 245 -7.45 2.49 11.73
CA CYS A 245 -6.07 2.53 12.22
C CYS A 245 -5.66 3.93 12.68
N CYS A 246 -5.99 4.98 11.91
CA CYS A 246 -5.71 6.36 12.28
C CYS A 246 -6.39 6.73 13.61
N LYS A 247 -7.68 6.39 13.77
CA LYS A 247 -8.42 6.65 15.01
C LYS A 247 -7.89 5.84 16.19
N LYS A 248 -7.61 4.55 15.97
CA LYS A 248 -7.16 3.63 17.02
C LYS A 248 -5.81 4.02 17.61
N LEU A 249 -4.96 4.62 16.78
CA LEU A 249 -3.64 5.11 17.15
C LEU A 249 -3.63 6.61 17.47
N GLU A 250 -4.78 7.29 17.39
CA GLU A 250 -4.91 8.72 17.66
C GLU A 250 -3.94 9.59 16.84
N LEU A 251 -3.68 9.20 15.58
CA LEU A 251 -2.74 9.89 14.72
C LEU A 251 -3.27 11.25 14.26
N ASP A 252 -2.39 12.25 14.19
CA ASP A 252 -2.69 13.52 13.55
C ASP A 252 -2.94 13.31 12.04
N PRO A 253 -4.16 13.56 11.52
CA PRO A 253 -4.46 13.41 10.10
C PRO A 253 -3.62 14.28 9.16
N ALA A 254 -2.99 15.34 9.68
CA ALA A 254 -2.06 16.19 8.94
C ALA A 254 -0.69 15.54 8.72
N LYS A 255 -0.36 14.48 9.46
CA LYS A 255 0.89 13.70 9.32
C LYS A 255 0.72 12.42 8.50
N VAL A 256 -0.50 12.03 8.14
CA VAL A 256 -0.79 10.77 7.44
C VAL A 256 -1.08 11.03 5.95
N ASN A 257 -0.35 10.31 5.08
CA ASN A 257 -0.50 10.31 3.62
C ASN A 257 -0.65 11.75 3.07
N VAL A 258 0.35 12.59 3.37
CA VAL A 258 0.24 14.06 3.16
C VAL A 258 0.15 14.47 1.70
N ASN A 259 0.60 13.57 0.81
CA ASN A 259 0.50 13.72 -0.64
C ASN A 259 -0.62 12.84 -1.24
N GLY A 260 -1.55 12.34 -0.43
CA GLY A 260 -2.57 11.38 -0.84
C GLY A 260 -2.07 9.95 -0.74
N GLY A 261 -2.96 8.98 -0.91
CA GLY A 261 -2.64 7.56 -0.76
C GLY A 261 -3.34 6.69 -1.78
N ALA A 262 -3.33 5.37 -1.54
CA ALA A 262 -3.68 4.36 -2.52
C ALA A 262 -5.13 4.40 -3.05
N ILE A 263 -6.07 5.06 -2.37
CA ILE A 263 -7.41 5.32 -2.95
C ILE A 263 -7.27 6.23 -4.17
N ALA A 264 -6.36 7.19 -4.13
CA ALA A 264 -6.13 8.16 -5.20
C ALA A 264 -5.10 7.72 -6.24
N ILE A 265 -3.96 7.18 -5.80
CA ILE A 265 -2.82 6.86 -6.69
C ILE A 265 -2.73 5.37 -7.04
N GLY A 266 -3.52 4.52 -6.39
CA GLY A 266 -3.58 3.08 -6.66
C GLY A 266 -2.77 2.21 -5.71
N HIS A 267 -3.05 0.90 -5.74
CA HIS A 267 -2.35 -0.11 -4.94
C HIS A 267 -1.89 -1.29 -5.81
N PRO A 268 -0.72 -1.19 -6.44
CA PRO A 268 -0.08 -2.31 -7.15
C PRO A 268 0.54 -3.30 -6.14
N LEU A 269 -0.27 -3.91 -5.26
CA LEU A 269 0.04 -4.92 -4.23
C LEU A 269 1.50 -5.01 -3.75
N GLY A 270 2.39 -5.60 -4.56
CA GLY A 270 3.78 -5.84 -4.24
C GLY A 270 4.73 -4.65 -4.40
N ALA A 271 4.33 -3.56 -5.06
CA ALA A 271 5.16 -2.38 -5.35
C ALA A 271 5.45 -1.51 -4.11
#